data_AF-T1GGP0-F1
#
_entry.id   AF-T1GGP0-F1
#
_cell.length_a   1.000
_cell.length_b   1.000
_cell.length_c   1.000
_cell.angle_alpha   90.00
_cell.angle_beta   90.00
_cell.angle_gamma   90.00
#
_symmetry.space_group_name_H-M   'P 1'
#
loop_
_entity.id
_entity.type
_entity.pdbx_description
1 polymer ?
#
loop_
_entity_poly.entity_id
_entity_poly.type
_entity_poly.pdbx_seq_one_letter_code
_entity_poly.pdbx_strand_id
1 'polypeptide(L)'
;MVLVEVLRKYKEENEDANIMIFTNTKKYCQLLSMTITSIGFENVCLHGFMRQKERVAALGRFKSKHTKILIATDVAARGLDIPNVQLVINHRLPHSPKEYIHRVGRTARAGRKGLAISILRFPRDLDFLYKIEEEIGTKLTEHQVDHYGSYAEPNPLTKNQLQPNSS
;
A
#
# COMPACT_ATOMS: atom_id res chain seq x y z
N MET A 1 -1.06 7.53 10.13
CA MET A 1 -1.14 7.36 8.65
C MET A 1 -1.34 5.88 8.43
N VAL A 2 -2.50 5.45 7.93
CA VAL A 2 -2.92 4.04 7.84
C VAL A 2 -1.81 3.07 7.37
N LEU A 3 -1.04 3.45 6.35
CA LEU A 3 0.07 2.62 5.86
C LEU A 3 1.11 2.28 6.94
N VAL A 4 1.46 3.24 7.80
CA VAL A 4 2.45 3.05 8.87
C VAL A 4 1.93 2.07 9.92
N GLU A 5 0.65 2.18 10.26
CA GLU A 5 0.00 1.27 11.20
C GLU A 5 -0.03 -0.16 10.65
N VAL A 6 -0.40 -0.33 9.37
CA VAL A 6 -0.35 -1.63 8.68
C VAL A 6 1.08 -2.19 8.69
N LEU A 7 2.09 -1.37 8.37
CA LEU A 7 3.48 -1.82 8.35
C LEU A 7 3.99 -2.24 9.73
N ARG A 8 3.66 -1.46 10.76
CA ARG A 8 4.07 -1.72 12.14
C ARG A 8 3.45 -3.02 12.66
N LYS A 9 2.12 -3.13 12.60
CA LYS A 9 1.38 -4.32 13.05
C LYS A 9 1.86 -5.59 12.33
N TYR A 10 2.01 -5.52 11.00
CA TYR A 10 2.45 -6.68 10.23
C TYR A 10 3.90 -7.09 10.57
N LYS A 11 4.80 -6.13 10.80
CA LYS A 11 6.20 -6.42 11.18
C LYS A 11 6.35 -6.91 12.62
N GLU A 12 5.48 -6.49 13.54
CA GLU A 12 5.44 -7.03 14.91
C GLU A 12 5.16 -8.54 14.89
N GLU A 13 4.28 -8.99 14.00
CA GLU A 13 3.94 -10.41 13.83
C GLU A 13 4.91 -11.15 12.88
N ASN A 14 5.60 -10.43 11.99
CA ASN A 14 6.40 -11.00 10.90
C ASN A 14 7.69 -10.20 10.65
N GLU A 15 8.60 -10.20 11.63
CA GLU A 15 9.83 -9.38 11.60
C GLU A 15 10.66 -9.56 10.32
N ASP A 16 10.73 -10.78 9.79
CA ASP A 16 11.51 -11.16 8.60
C ASP A 16 10.75 -11.13 7.27
N ALA A 17 9.53 -10.58 7.27
CA ALA A 17 8.74 -10.50 6.05
C ALA A 17 9.30 -9.48 5.05
N ASN A 18 9.40 -9.90 3.79
CA ASN A 18 9.59 -8.97 2.69
C ASN A 18 8.24 -8.36 2.31
N ILE A 19 8.22 -7.04 2.13
CA ILE A 19 7.03 -6.25 1.87
C ILE A 19 7.23 -5.46 0.58
N MET A 20 6.25 -5.53 -0.31
CA MET A 20 6.21 -4.71 -1.53
C MET A 20 5.07 -3.71 -1.46
N ILE A 21 5.38 -2.42 -1.63
CA ILE A 21 4.39 -1.34 -1.60
C ILE A 21 4.29 -0.72 -2.99
N PHE A 22 3.09 -0.73 -3.58
CA PHE A 22 2.84 -0.12 -4.87
C PHE A 22 2.21 1.27 -4.77
N THR A 23 2.66 2.18 -5.63
CA THR A 23 2.10 3.53 -5.80
C THR A 23 2.11 3.95 -7.26
N ASN A 24 1.31 4.96 -7.62
CA ASN A 24 0.97 5.21 -9.02
C ASN A 24 1.99 6.08 -9.78
N THR A 25 2.78 6.92 -9.09
CA THR A 25 3.72 7.85 -9.77
C THR A 25 5.11 7.84 -9.18
N LYS A 26 6.11 8.20 -9.99
CA LYS A 26 7.51 8.36 -9.53
C LYS A 26 7.63 9.35 -8.36
N LYS A 27 6.88 10.45 -8.40
CA LYS A 27 6.88 11.47 -7.34
C LYS A 27 6.37 10.89 -6.02
N TYR A 28 5.25 10.16 -6.05
CA TYR A 28 4.73 9.52 -4.86
C TYR A 28 5.62 8.36 -4.37
N CYS A 29 6.28 7.65 -5.26
CA CYS A 29 7.24 6.59 -4.89
C CYS A 29 8.41 7.16 -4.10
N GLN A 30 9.02 8.24 -4.60
CA GLN A 30 10.11 8.92 -3.91
C GLN A 30 9.65 9.54 -2.59
N LEU A 31 8.53 10.28 -2.61
CA LEU A 31 8.00 10.93 -1.41
C LEU A 31 7.68 9.91 -0.33
N LEU A 32 6.98 8.83 -0.68
CA LEU A 32 6.60 7.80 0.28
C LEU A 32 7.84 7.11 0.88
N SER A 33 8.85 6.83 0.06
CA SER A 33 10.12 6.26 0.52
C SER A 33 10.78 7.15 1.57
N MET A 34 10.90 8.44 1.29
CA MET A 34 11.46 9.41 2.24
C MET A 34 10.63 9.51 3.53
N THR A 35 9.30 9.57 3.40
CA THR A 35 8.39 9.67 4.54
C THR A 35 8.45 8.45 5.45
N ILE A 36 8.49 7.23 4.92
CA ILE A 36 8.56 6.05 5.78
C ILE A 36 9.97 5.82 6.34
N THR A 37 11.01 6.26 5.63
CA THR A 37 12.39 6.27 6.18
C THR A 37 12.48 7.20 7.39
N SER A 38 11.89 8.40 7.35
CA SER A 38 11.98 9.36 8.46
C SER A 38 11.28 8.91 9.75
N ILE A 39 10.43 7.89 9.66
CA ILE A 39 9.74 7.25 10.81
C ILE A 39 10.34 5.87 11.16
N GLY A 40 11.52 5.54 10.62
CA GLY A 40 12.29 4.36 11.02
C GLY A 40 12.13 3.11 10.15
N PHE A 41 11.39 3.17 9.04
CA PHE A 41 11.27 2.03 8.12
C PHE A 41 12.28 2.13 6.97
N GLU A 42 13.39 1.41 7.09
CA GLU A 42 14.32 1.25 5.98
C GLU A 42 13.65 0.59 4.77
N ASN A 43 13.85 1.21 3.61
CA ASN A 43 13.25 0.79 2.36
C ASN A 43 14.12 1.18 1.17
N VAL A 44 13.81 0.58 0.03
CA VAL A 44 14.30 1.03 -1.28
C VAL A 44 13.11 1.41 -2.16
N CYS A 45 13.30 2.41 -3.02
CA CYS A 45 12.30 2.79 -4.01
C CYS A 45 12.72 2.37 -5.43
N LEU A 46 11.73 2.14 -6.29
CA LEU A 46 11.92 1.72 -7.66
C LEU A 46 10.88 2.39 -8.58
N HIS A 47 11.34 3.38 -9.35
CA HIS A 47 10.49 4.14 -10.27
C HIS A 47 11.19 4.39 -11.62
N GLY A 48 10.40 4.70 -12.66
CA GLY A 48 10.88 4.80 -14.04
C GLY A 48 11.94 5.88 -14.34
N PHE A 49 12.19 6.82 -13.42
CA PHE A 49 13.20 7.88 -13.59
C PHE A 49 14.58 7.54 -12.99
N MET A 50 14.73 6.36 -12.39
CA MET A 50 16.03 5.90 -11.88
C MET A 50 16.91 5.41 -13.03
N ARG A 51 18.21 5.67 -12.92
CA ARG A 51 19.21 5.09 -13.83
C ARG A 51 19.25 3.57 -13.64
N GLN A 52 19.57 2.83 -14.71
CA GLN A 52 19.58 1.37 -14.66
C GLN A 52 20.49 0.82 -13.54
N LYS A 53 21.66 1.42 -13.31
CA LYS A 53 22.58 1.05 -12.22
C LYS A 53 21.93 1.18 -10.84
N GLU A 54 21.17 2.25 -10.62
CA GLU A 54 20.46 2.50 -9.35
C GLU A 54 19.34 1.49 -9.16
N ARG A 55 18.61 1.15 -10.23
CA ARG A 55 17.55 0.13 -10.20
C ARG A 55 18.10 -1.24 -9.81
N VAL A 56 19.23 -1.65 -10.42
CA VAL A 56 19.90 -2.92 -10.11
C VAL A 56 20.41 -2.93 -8.67
N ALA A 57 21.02 -1.84 -8.20
CA ALA A 57 21.51 -1.75 -6.83
C ALA A 57 20.36 -1.80 -5.80
N ALA A 58 19.27 -1.06 -6.02
CA ALA A 58 18.07 -1.08 -5.17
C ALA A 58 17.45 -2.49 -5.10
N LEU A 59 17.29 -3.14 -6.26
CA LEU A 59 16.79 -4.50 -6.32
C LEU A 59 17.74 -5.50 -5.64
N GLY A 60 19.05 -5.32 -5.78
CA GLY A 60 20.06 -6.12 -5.09
C GLY A 60 19.92 -6.06 -3.57
N ARG A 61 19.77 -4.85 -3.00
CA ARG A 61 19.55 -4.64 -1.56
C ARG A 61 18.26 -5.30 -1.05
N PHE A 62 17.21 -5.27 -1.87
CA PHE A 62 15.96 -5.94 -1.53
C PHE A 62 16.09 -7.47 -1.60
N LYS A 63 16.71 -7.99 -2.67
CA LYS A 63 16.93 -9.44 -2.85
C LYS A 63 17.83 -10.04 -1.78
N SER A 64 18.84 -9.31 -1.32
CA SER A 64 19.72 -9.75 -0.24
C SER A 64 19.09 -9.63 1.16
N LYS A 65 17.83 -9.18 1.26
CA LYS A 65 17.11 -8.89 2.52
C LYS A 65 17.76 -7.80 3.39
N HIS A 66 18.77 -7.09 2.88
CA HIS A 66 19.36 -5.96 3.57
C HIS A 66 18.32 -4.84 3.82
N THR A 67 17.38 -4.67 2.88
CA THR A 67 16.15 -3.92 3.12
C THR A 67 14.94 -4.81 2.88
N LYS A 68 14.01 -4.86 3.83
CA LYS A 68 12.81 -5.72 3.77
C LYS A 68 11.62 -5.06 3.05
N ILE A 69 11.70 -3.77 2.72
CA ILE A 69 10.61 -3.01 2.08
C ILE A 69 11.07 -2.49 0.72
N LEU A 70 10.30 -2.80 -0.33
CA LEU A 70 10.45 -2.26 -1.68
C LEU A 70 9.21 -1.45 -2.06
N ILE A 71 9.40 -0.17 -2.36
CA ILE A 71 8.34 0.70 -2.86
C ILE A 71 8.49 0.86 -4.37
N ALA A 72 7.45 0.57 -5.15
CA ALA A 72 7.57 0.58 -6.60
C ALA A 72 6.36 1.19 -7.31
N THR A 73 6.62 1.63 -8.54
CA THR A 73 5.56 1.88 -9.55
C THR A 73 5.42 0.66 -10.46
N ASP A 74 4.24 0.45 -11.05
CA ASP A 74 3.98 -0.70 -11.94
C ASP A 74 4.98 -0.78 -13.10
N VAL A 75 5.21 0.35 -13.78
CA VAL A 75 6.14 0.43 -14.92
C VAL A 75 7.55 0.02 -14.51
N ALA A 76 7.98 0.43 -13.32
CA ALA A 76 9.34 0.13 -12.85
C ALA A 76 9.51 -1.31 -12.36
N ALA A 77 8.42 -1.96 -11.94
CA ALA A 77 8.41 -3.36 -11.51
C ALA A 77 8.27 -4.36 -12.68
N ARG A 78 7.83 -3.91 -13.87
CA ARG A 78 7.72 -4.77 -15.06
C ARG A 78 9.10 -5.19 -15.57
N GLY A 79 9.20 -6.45 -16.00
CA GLY A 79 10.42 -7.02 -16.57
C GLY A 79 11.56 -7.25 -15.58
N LEU A 80 11.32 -7.04 -14.28
CA LEU A 80 12.29 -7.36 -13.23
C LEU A 80 11.89 -8.65 -12.52
N ASP A 81 12.89 -9.49 -12.31
CA ASP A 81 12.79 -10.65 -11.44
C ASP A 81 12.79 -10.16 -9.98
N ILE A 82 11.60 -9.88 -9.45
CA ILE A 82 11.39 -9.51 -8.04
C ILE A 82 10.95 -10.79 -7.30
N PRO A 83 11.63 -11.17 -6.20
CA PRO A 83 11.27 -12.38 -5.46
C PRO A 83 9.85 -12.28 -4.91
N ASN A 84 9.23 -13.44 -4.67
CA ASN A 84 7.93 -13.50 -3.99
C ASN A 84 8.04 -12.84 -2.60
N VAL A 85 7.09 -11.97 -2.30
CA VAL A 85 7.00 -11.27 -1.01
C VAL A 85 5.87 -11.86 -0.16
N GLN A 86 5.92 -11.65 1.16
CA GLN A 86 4.87 -12.12 2.06
C GLN A 86 3.68 -11.14 2.07
N LEU A 87 3.96 -9.84 1.96
CA LEU A 87 2.94 -8.79 1.93
C LEU A 87 3.07 -7.89 0.71
N VAL A 88 1.96 -7.69 0.03
CA VAL A 88 1.77 -6.63 -0.97
C VAL A 88 0.84 -5.56 -0.38
N ILE A 89 1.24 -4.30 -0.45
CA ILE A 89 0.39 -3.16 -0.09
C ILE A 89 0.18 -2.27 -1.31
N ASN A 90 -1.08 -2.09 -1.72
CA ASN A 90 -1.44 -1.04 -2.66
C ASN A 90 -1.65 0.27 -1.88
N HIS A 91 -0.61 1.09 -1.74
CA HIS A 91 -0.73 2.43 -1.12
C HIS A 91 -1.63 3.36 -1.95
N ARG A 92 -1.66 3.13 -3.27
CA ARG A 92 -2.69 3.66 -4.17
C ARG A 92 -3.31 2.51 -4.92
N LEU A 93 -4.63 2.46 -4.96
CA LEU A 93 -5.35 1.48 -5.77
C LEU A 93 -4.95 1.66 -7.26
N PRO A 94 -4.68 0.58 -7.99
CA PRO A 94 -4.44 0.66 -9.44
C PRO A 94 -5.72 1.06 -10.17
N HIS A 95 -5.58 1.70 -11.33
CA HIS A 95 -6.73 2.16 -12.13
C HIS A 95 -7.30 1.06 -13.04
N SER A 96 -6.67 -0.12 -13.08
CA SER A 96 -7.14 -1.26 -13.87
C SER A 96 -7.07 -2.58 -13.09
N PRO A 97 -8.02 -3.50 -13.32
CA PRO A 97 -7.99 -4.83 -12.70
C PRO A 97 -6.75 -5.65 -13.06
N LYS A 98 -6.28 -5.55 -14.32
CA LYS A 98 -5.06 -6.23 -14.76
C LYS A 98 -3.83 -5.81 -13.96
N GLU A 99 -3.69 -4.52 -13.64
CA GLU A 99 -2.60 -4.04 -12.78
C GLU A 99 -2.75 -4.55 -11.36
N TYR A 100 -3.98 -4.58 -10.81
CA TYR A 100 -4.25 -5.17 -9.50
C TYR A 100 -3.75 -6.62 -9.42
N ILE A 101 -4.14 -7.46 -10.38
CA ILE A 101 -3.74 -8.87 -10.46
C ILE A 101 -2.22 -9.01 -10.54
N HIS A 102 -1.55 -8.18 -11.35
CA HIS A 102 -0.09 -8.20 -11.44
C HIS A 102 0.63 -7.79 -10.14
N ARG A 103 0.05 -6.86 -9.38
CA ARG A 103 0.58 -6.41 -8.09
C ARG A 103 0.40 -7.48 -7.03
N VAL A 104 -0.82 -7.96 -6.80
CA VAL A 104 -1.10 -8.99 -5.78
C VAL A 104 -0.46 -10.33 -6.13
N GLY A 105 -0.28 -10.62 -7.42
CA GLY A 105 0.48 -11.76 -7.89
C GLY A 105 1.97 -11.74 -7.52
N ARG A 106 2.48 -10.74 -6.78
CA ARG A 106 3.83 -10.74 -6.19
C ARG A 106 3.91 -11.48 -4.85
N THR A 107 2.76 -11.80 -4.26
CA THR A 107 2.64 -12.65 -3.07
C THR A 107 1.98 -13.99 -3.42
N ALA A 108 1.90 -14.88 -2.43
CA ALA A 108 1.18 -16.14 -2.48
C ALA A 108 1.56 -17.10 -3.65
N ARG A 109 2.81 -17.05 -4.15
CA ARG A 109 3.29 -18.01 -5.18
C ARG A 109 3.85 -19.30 -4.56
N ALA A 110 3.64 -20.41 -5.28
CA ALA A 110 4.19 -21.73 -4.98
C ALA A 110 3.76 -22.29 -3.60
N GLY A 111 2.46 -22.22 -3.29
CA GLY A 111 1.88 -22.81 -2.08
C GLY A 111 2.17 -22.07 -0.77
N ARG A 112 2.89 -20.93 -0.83
CA ARG A 112 3.13 -20.09 0.34
C ARG A 112 1.95 -19.18 0.62
N LYS A 113 1.66 -18.95 1.91
CA LYS A 113 0.70 -17.94 2.35
C LYS A 113 1.20 -16.55 2.00
N GLY A 114 0.29 -15.68 1.60
CA GLY A 114 0.58 -14.31 1.19
C GLY A 114 -0.60 -13.41 1.46
N LEU A 115 -0.33 -12.15 1.80
CA LEU A 115 -1.35 -11.14 2.09
C LEU A 115 -1.25 -9.98 1.11
N ALA A 116 -2.40 -9.48 0.66
CA ALA A 116 -2.51 -8.27 -0.13
C ALA A 116 -3.48 -7.30 0.56
N ILE A 117 -3.02 -6.09 0.85
CA ILE A 117 -3.83 -5.02 1.47
C ILE A 117 -3.90 -3.85 0.50
N SER A 118 -5.09 -3.27 0.33
CA SER A 118 -5.28 -2.08 -0.50
C SER A 118 -5.81 -0.93 0.32
N ILE A 119 -5.14 0.22 0.26
CA ILE A 119 -5.58 1.44 0.92
C ILE A 119 -6.50 2.17 -0.04
N LEU A 120 -7.76 2.31 0.35
CA LEU A 120 -8.81 2.96 -0.43
C LEU A 120 -8.99 4.40 0.03
N ARG A 121 -9.13 5.33 -0.91
CA ARG A 121 -9.62 6.69 -0.65
C ARG A 121 -11.07 6.79 -1.07
N PHE A 122 -11.94 6.86 -0.08
CA PHE A 122 -13.34 7.10 -0.33
C PHE A 122 -13.61 8.58 -0.66
N PRO A 123 -14.51 8.91 -1.60
CA PRO A 123 -15.21 8.00 -2.54
C PRO A 123 -14.42 7.72 -3.84
N ARG A 124 -13.27 8.38 -4.04
CA ARG A 124 -12.54 8.43 -5.32
C ARG A 124 -12.17 7.07 -5.90
N ASP A 125 -11.87 6.10 -5.05
CA ASP A 125 -11.36 4.80 -5.48
C ASP A 125 -12.48 3.74 -5.69
N LEU A 126 -13.77 4.09 -5.48
CA LEU A 126 -14.91 3.16 -5.58
C LEU A 126 -15.09 2.53 -6.97
N ASP A 127 -15.07 3.34 -8.02
CA ASP A 127 -15.27 2.82 -9.39
C ASP A 127 -14.18 1.82 -9.78
N PHE A 128 -12.95 2.06 -9.33
CA PHE A 128 -11.83 1.15 -9.56
C PHE A 128 -11.99 -0.12 -8.71
N LEU A 129 -12.42 0.01 -7.46
CA LEU A 129 -12.71 -1.12 -6.58
C LEU A 129 -13.74 -2.05 -7.22
N TYR A 130 -14.88 -1.53 -7.67
CA TYR A 130 -15.93 -2.36 -8.26
C TYR A 130 -15.47 -3.11 -9.50
N LYS A 131 -14.72 -2.44 -10.39
CA LYS A 131 -14.13 -3.08 -11.58
C LYS A 131 -13.13 -4.18 -11.19
N ILE A 132 -12.33 -3.95 -10.13
CA ILE A 132 -11.39 -4.95 -9.63
C ILE A 132 -12.14 -6.17 -9.09
N GLU A 133 -13.16 -5.95 -8.24
CA GLU A 133 -13.96 -7.02 -7.65
C GLU A 133 -14.69 -7.86 -8.69
N GLU A 134 -15.23 -7.21 -9.73
CA GLU A 134 -15.87 -7.86 -10.86
C GLU A 134 -14.89 -8.78 -11.61
N GLU A 135 -13.70 -8.28 -11.94
CA GLU A 135 -12.67 -9.06 -12.65
C GLU A 135 -12.15 -10.25 -11.83
N ILE A 136 -11.92 -10.06 -10.52
CA ILE A 136 -11.41 -11.14 -9.66
C ILE A 136 -12.52 -12.09 -9.19
N GLY A 137 -13.78 -11.77 -9.46
CA GLY A 137 -14.95 -12.55 -9.05
C GLY A 137 -15.10 -12.71 -7.54
N THR A 138 -14.59 -11.75 -6.75
CA THR A 138 -14.59 -11.82 -5.28
C THR A 138 -14.69 -10.43 -4.68
N LYS A 139 -15.51 -10.29 -3.63
CA LYS A 139 -15.59 -9.06 -2.84
C LYS A 139 -14.40 -8.94 -1.91
N LEU A 140 -13.74 -7.78 -1.92
CA LEU A 140 -12.64 -7.52 -1.00
C LEU A 140 -13.21 -7.24 0.38
N THR A 141 -12.65 -7.90 1.39
CA THR A 141 -13.05 -7.72 2.78
C THR A 141 -12.32 -6.54 3.40
N GLU A 142 -12.99 -5.78 4.25
CA GLU A 142 -12.35 -4.73 5.02
C GLU A 142 -11.30 -5.31 5.99
N HIS A 143 -10.15 -4.66 6.05
CA HIS A 143 -9.10 -4.99 6.99
C HIS A 143 -9.10 -3.98 8.12
N GLN A 144 -9.37 -4.44 9.34
CA GLN A 144 -9.41 -3.58 10.53
C GLN A 144 -8.00 -3.12 10.91
N VAL A 145 -7.80 -1.80 10.91
CA VAL A 145 -6.56 -1.16 11.38
C VAL A 145 -6.91 -0.32 12.58
N ASP A 146 -6.22 -0.57 13.70
CA ASP A 146 -6.43 0.15 14.95
C ASP A 146 -6.10 1.64 14.74
N HIS A 147 -7.14 2.47 14.63
CA HIS A 147 -6.98 3.92 14.44
C HIS A 147 -6.47 4.55 15.74
N TYR A 148 -5.18 4.91 15.79
CA TYR A 148 -4.71 5.91 16.75
C TYR A 148 -5.06 7.30 16.20
N GLY A 149 -6.26 7.77 16.56
CA GLY A 149 -6.76 9.11 16.21
C GLY A 149 -8.07 9.05 15.46
N SER A 150 -9.16 8.99 16.19
CA SER A 150 -10.48 9.33 15.69
C SER A 150 -10.45 10.76 15.13
N TYR A 151 -10.64 10.90 13.82
CA TYR A 151 -11.66 11.87 13.44
C TYR A 151 -12.97 11.18 13.81
N ALA A 152 -13.51 11.55 14.97
CA ALA A 152 -14.88 11.21 15.28
C ALA A 152 -15.74 11.67 14.11
N GLU A 153 -16.45 10.75 13.48
CA GLU A 153 -17.62 11.09 12.67
C GLU A 153 -18.45 12.12 13.47
N PRO A 154 -18.81 13.29 12.92
CA PRO A 154 -19.77 14.16 13.59
C PRO A 154 -21.05 13.36 13.76
N ASN A 155 -21.41 13.08 15.02
CA ASN A 155 -22.66 12.41 15.36
C ASN A 155 -23.83 13.16 14.68
N PRO A 156 -24.64 12.50 13.83
CA PRO A 156 -25.78 13.12 13.15
C PRO A 156 -26.81 13.77 14.08
N LEU A 157 -26.74 13.52 15.39
CA LEU A 157 -27.70 14.01 16.39
C LEU A 157 -27.34 15.35 17.05
N THR A 158 -26.27 16.06 16.65
CA THR A 158 -25.95 17.39 17.22
C THR A 158 -26.45 18.59 16.41
N LYS A 159 -27.28 18.39 15.37
CA LYS A 159 -27.87 19.51 14.61
C LYS A 159 -29.10 20.19 15.25
N ASN A 160 -29.61 19.73 16.39
CA ASN A 160 -30.86 20.23 16.98
C ASN A 160 -30.74 20.92 18.36
N GLN A 161 -29.57 21.44 18.76
CA GLN A 161 -29.43 22.18 20.03
C GLN A 161 -28.80 23.57 19.94
N LEU A 162 -28.86 24.21 18.78
CA LEU A 162 -28.60 25.65 18.65
C LEU A 162 -29.82 26.33 18.03
N GLN A 163 -30.89 26.48 18.83
CA GLN A 163 -31.81 27.59 18.62
C GLN A 163 -31.18 28.83 19.28
N PRO A 164 -31.05 29.96 18.57
CA PRO A 164 -30.54 31.18 19.17
C PRO A 164 -31.58 31.71 20.16
N ASN A 165 -31.21 31.83 21.43
CA ASN A 165 -31.92 32.72 22.35
C ASN A 165 -31.72 34.15 21.84
N SER A 166 -32.70 34.65 21.10
CA SER A 166 -32.86 36.07 20.81
C SER A 166 -33.21 36.80 22.10
N SER A 167 -32.62 37.98 22.27
CA SER A 167 -32.98 39.02 23.23
C SER A 167 -34.46 39.37 23.22
#